data_AF-A0A925ZNM2-F1
#
_entry.id   AF-A0A925ZNM2-F1
#
_cell.length_a   1.000
_cell.length_b   1.000
_cell.length_c   1.000
_cell.angle_alpha   90.00
_cell.angle_beta   90.00
_cell.angle_gamma   90.00
#
_symmetry.space_group_name_H-M   'P 1'
#
loop_
_entity.id
_entity.type
_entity.pdbx_description
1 polymer ?
#
loop_
_entity_poly.entity_id
_entity_poly.type
_entity_poly.pdbx_seq_one_letter_code
_entity_poly.pdbx_strand_id
1 'polypeptide(L)'
;MAGSLANALGTGFLWALASCRPSATTDPEQGPSAELGDWHYVATLEPGAAAIAVELCFAGRPPDVLVPVVEEAAEHIGELRVVGSEARLRPRGGRFVLEGVEPGGCVRWRSDFEALLADGHDRSIQRVGDSVMVRQSMWL
;
A
#
# COMPACT_ATOMS: atom_id res chain seq x y z
N MET A 1 -2.49 33.39 76.88
CA MET A 1 -1.79 32.09 77.04
C MET A 1 -1.72 31.48 75.65
N ALA A 2 -0.65 31.74 74.89
CA ALA A 2 0.63 31.02 74.90
C ALA A 2 0.53 29.64 74.21
N GLY A 3 1.33 29.44 73.14
CA GLY A 3 1.49 28.19 72.39
C GLY A 3 1.62 28.47 70.88
N SER A 4 2.77 28.90 70.35
CA SER A 4 4.03 28.16 70.11
C SER A 4 3.99 27.21 68.88
N LEU A 5 4.56 27.73 67.77
CA LEU A 5 5.48 27.15 66.78
C LEU A 5 5.46 25.63 66.52
N ALA A 6 5.38 25.24 65.23
CA ALA A 6 6.23 24.16 64.67
C ALA A 6 6.31 24.22 63.13
N ASN A 7 7.53 24.09 62.65
CA ASN A 7 7.98 24.03 61.25
C ASN A 7 7.52 22.75 60.53
N ALA A 8 7.46 22.81 59.19
CA ALA A 8 7.93 21.71 58.34
C ALA A 8 8.31 22.23 56.94
N LEU A 9 9.61 22.36 56.72
CA LEU A 9 10.23 22.48 55.40
C LEU A 9 10.16 21.09 54.72
N GLY A 10 9.43 21.00 53.61
CA GLY A 10 9.27 19.79 52.82
C GLY A 10 9.94 19.89 51.45
N THR A 11 11.24 19.60 51.43
CA THR A 11 11.94 18.81 50.40
C THR A 11 11.44 18.80 48.95
N GLY A 12 12.23 19.44 48.07
CA GLY A 12 12.88 18.75 46.94
C GLY A 12 11.98 18.15 45.86
N PHE A 13 11.59 18.97 44.89
CA PHE A 13 10.99 18.52 43.63
C PHE A 13 12.10 17.96 42.70
N LEU A 14 12.42 16.67 42.85
CA LEU A 14 13.29 15.94 41.93
C LEU A 14 12.50 15.65 40.64
N TRP A 15 12.84 16.40 39.58
CA TRP A 15 12.39 16.10 38.22
C TRP A 15 13.03 14.78 37.77
N ALA A 16 12.27 13.70 37.84
CA ALA A 16 12.60 12.45 37.16
C ALA A 16 12.42 12.66 35.66
N LEU A 17 13.51 12.91 34.94
CA LEU A 17 13.55 12.79 33.48
C LEU A 17 13.33 11.32 33.13
N ALA A 18 12.07 10.96 32.85
CA ALA A 18 11.74 9.69 32.24
C ALA A 18 12.35 9.67 30.82
N SER A 19 13.55 9.11 30.68
CA SER A 19 14.14 8.80 29.39
C SER A 19 13.27 7.76 28.70
N CYS A 20 12.41 8.20 27.77
CA CYS A 20 11.82 7.33 26.77
C CYS A 20 12.96 6.72 25.95
N ARG A 21 13.33 5.48 26.26
CA ARG A 21 14.21 4.66 25.44
C ARG A 21 13.34 4.10 24.31
N PRO A 22 13.51 4.51 23.04
CA PRO A 22 12.85 3.83 21.94
C PRO A 22 13.41 2.41 21.90
N SER A 23 12.58 1.43 22.21
CA SER A 23 12.88 0.04 21.89
C SER A 23 12.99 -0.06 20.38
N ALA A 24 14.20 -0.24 19.88
CA ALA A 24 14.44 -0.57 18.49
C ALA A 24 13.86 -1.97 18.25
N THR A 25 12.63 -2.01 17.77
CA THR A 25 12.05 -3.24 17.21
C THR A 25 12.91 -3.60 16.01
N THR A 26 13.74 -4.62 16.17
CA THR A 26 14.46 -5.23 15.05
C THR A 26 13.40 -5.93 14.21
N ASP A 27 13.00 -5.29 13.11
CA ASP A 27 12.07 -5.85 12.13
C ASP A 27 12.73 -7.10 11.54
N PRO A 28 12.09 -8.29 11.59
CA PRO A 28 12.71 -9.50 11.09
C PRO A 28 12.87 -9.43 9.56
N GLU A 29 14.13 -9.46 9.14
CA GLU A 29 14.57 -10.14 7.92
C GLU A 29 13.86 -9.71 6.62
N GLN A 30 14.04 -8.45 6.24
CA GLN A 30 14.02 -8.07 4.83
C GLN A 30 15.19 -8.79 4.14
N GLY A 31 14.91 -9.96 3.56
CA GLY A 31 15.83 -10.63 2.63
C GLY A 31 16.29 -9.65 1.55
N PRO A 32 17.45 -9.88 0.90
CA PRO A 32 17.99 -8.95 -0.08
C PRO A 32 16.93 -8.70 -1.16
N SER A 33 16.35 -7.51 -1.14
CA SER A 33 15.58 -6.96 -2.25
C SER A 33 16.53 -6.98 -3.42
N ALA A 34 16.42 -7.97 -4.30
CA ALA A 34 17.03 -7.91 -5.62
C ALA A 34 16.74 -6.50 -6.14
N GLU A 35 17.76 -5.77 -6.60
CA GLU A 35 17.67 -4.35 -6.93
C GLU A 35 16.50 -4.13 -7.89
N LEU A 36 15.32 -3.83 -7.33
CA LEU A 36 14.13 -3.50 -8.07
C LEU A 36 14.50 -2.21 -8.77
N GLY A 37 14.72 -2.30 -10.08
CA GLY A 37 15.05 -1.12 -10.87
C GLY A 37 14.00 -0.03 -10.66
N ASP A 38 14.39 1.22 -10.86
CA ASP A 38 13.49 2.36 -10.70
C ASP A 38 12.19 2.11 -11.47
N TRP A 39 11.05 2.25 -10.80
CA TRP A 39 9.73 2.10 -11.38
C TRP A 39 8.91 3.34 -11.05
N HIS A 40 7.95 3.64 -11.91
CA HIS A 40 7.02 4.74 -11.70
C HIS A 40 5.64 4.33 -12.19
N TYR A 41 4.61 4.97 -11.64
CA TYR A 41 3.25 4.70 -12.03
C TYR A 41 2.45 5.99 -12.18
N VAL A 42 1.41 5.91 -13.00
CA VAL A 42 0.38 6.94 -13.14
C VAL A 42 -0.95 6.27 -12.90
N ALA A 43 -1.74 6.84 -11.99
CA ALA A 43 -3.10 6.39 -11.71
C ALA A 43 -4.07 7.49 -12.12
N THR A 44 -5.02 7.15 -13.00
CA THR A 44 -6.04 8.06 -13.50
C THR A 44 -7.40 7.59 -13.03
N LEU A 45 -8.10 8.45 -12.29
CA LEU A 45 -9.48 8.20 -11.88
C LEU A 45 -10.43 8.50 -13.03
N GLU A 46 -11.30 7.56 -13.38
CA GLU A 46 -12.33 7.77 -14.40
C GLU A 46 -13.46 8.68 -13.88
N PRO A 47 -14.21 9.37 -14.78
CA PRO A 47 -15.33 10.21 -14.40
C PRO A 47 -16.31 9.50 -13.46
N GLY A 48 -16.78 10.21 -12.44
CA GLY A 48 -17.70 9.66 -11.44
C GLY A 48 -17.08 8.59 -10.53
N ALA A 49 -15.75 8.41 -10.55
CA ALA A 49 -15.07 7.33 -9.83
C ALA A 49 -15.62 5.94 -10.19
N ALA A 50 -15.96 5.73 -11.47
CA ALA A 50 -16.41 4.41 -11.94
C ALA A 50 -15.28 3.37 -11.93
N ALA A 51 -14.05 3.81 -12.19
CA ALA A 51 -12.87 2.97 -12.21
C ALA A 51 -11.60 3.78 -11.98
N ILE A 52 -10.49 3.06 -11.77
CA ILE A 52 -9.14 3.61 -11.82
C ILE A 52 -8.32 2.86 -12.87
N ALA A 53 -7.67 3.62 -13.75
CA ALA A 53 -6.72 3.10 -14.70
C ALA A 53 -5.30 3.36 -14.19
N VAL A 54 -4.50 2.31 -14.08
CA VAL A 54 -3.11 2.42 -13.61
C VAL A 54 -2.18 1.97 -14.72
N GLU A 55 -1.16 2.78 -14.98
CA GLU A 55 -0.02 2.43 -15.81
C GLU A 55 1.22 2.39 -14.93
N LEU A 56 1.93 1.27 -14.96
CA LEU A 56 3.17 1.03 -14.22
C LEU A 56 4.29 0.78 -15.23
N CYS A 57 5.35 1.56 -15.13
CA CYS A 57 6.50 1.49 -16.02
C CYS A 57 7.76 1.14 -15.24
N PHE A 58 8.56 0.25 -15.82
CA PHE A 58 9.82 -0.21 -15.23
C PHE A 58 10.98 0.43 -16.00
N ALA A 59 11.81 1.23 -15.35
CA ALA A 59 13.02 1.77 -16.00
C ALA A 59 14.07 0.66 -16.19
N GLY A 60 14.16 -0.26 -15.23
CA GLY A 60 15.02 -1.45 -15.28
C GLY A 60 14.29 -2.70 -15.74
N ARG A 61 14.90 -3.86 -15.51
CA ARG A 61 14.26 -5.15 -15.72
C ARG A 61 13.06 -5.29 -14.77
N PRO A 62 11.85 -5.60 -15.27
CA PRO A 62 10.70 -5.86 -14.39
C PRO A 62 10.92 -7.12 -13.54
N PRO A 63 10.26 -7.22 -12.37
CA PRO A 63 10.21 -8.49 -11.64
C PRO A 63 9.49 -9.56 -12.45
N ASP A 64 9.64 -10.84 -12.09
CA ASP A 64 8.97 -11.93 -12.81
C ASP A 64 7.44 -11.89 -12.64
N VAL A 65 6.96 -11.34 -11.51
CA VAL A 65 5.55 -11.30 -11.15
C VAL A 65 5.15 -9.99 -10.50
N LEU A 66 3.90 -9.57 -10.72
CA LEU A 66 3.19 -8.60 -9.88
C LEU A 66 2.26 -9.32 -8.93
N VAL A 67 2.27 -8.90 -7.66
CA VAL A 67 1.43 -9.48 -6.61
C VAL A 67 0.52 -8.39 -6.03
N PRO A 68 -0.80 -8.49 -6.23
CA PRO A 68 -1.77 -7.68 -5.52
C PRO A 68 -1.65 -7.90 -4.01
N VAL A 69 -1.83 -6.85 -3.22
CA VAL A 69 -1.75 -6.94 -1.75
C VAL A 69 -2.89 -7.72 -1.14
N VAL A 70 -4.03 -7.65 -1.82
CA VAL A 70 -5.23 -8.40 -1.49
C VAL A 70 -5.35 -9.41 -2.62
N GLU A 71 -5.16 -10.69 -2.34
CA GLU A 71 -5.13 -11.75 -3.35
C GLU A 71 -6.46 -11.81 -4.12
N GLU A 72 -7.56 -11.57 -3.41
CA GLU A 72 -8.92 -11.51 -3.95
C GLU A 72 -9.09 -10.36 -4.96
N ALA A 73 -8.32 -9.26 -4.81
CA ALA A 73 -8.36 -8.15 -5.76
C ALA A 73 -7.81 -8.53 -7.15
N ALA A 74 -7.04 -9.62 -7.25
CA ALA A 74 -6.51 -10.10 -8.53
C ALA A 74 -7.61 -10.42 -9.54
N GLU A 75 -8.75 -10.93 -9.08
CA GLU A 75 -9.87 -11.33 -9.95
C GLU A 75 -10.62 -10.12 -10.53
N HIS A 76 -10.47 -8.96 -9.90
CA HIS A 76 -11.13 -7.71 -10.29
C HIS A 76 -10.22 -6.73 -11.04
N ILE A 77 -8.95 -7.10 -11.24
CA ILE A 77 -8.04 -6.36 -12.11
C ILE A 77 -8.41 -6.70 -13.56
N GLY A 78 -9.17 -5.80 -14.17
CA GLY A 78 -9.56 -5.88 -15.58
C GLY A 78 -8.39 -5.51 -16.50
N GLU A 79 -8.24 -6.28 -17.57
CA GLU A 79 -7.42 -5.93 -18.74
C GLU A 79 -5.95 -5.60 -18.45
N LEU A 80 -5.30 -6.26 -17.47
CA LEU A 80 -3.85 -6.10 -17.31
C LEU A 80 -3.16 -6.50 -18.62
N ARG A 81 -2.43 -5.56 -19.22
CA ARG A 81 -1.79 -5.72 -20.53
C ARG A 81 -0.46 -4.99 -20.59
N VAL A 82 0.41 -5.44 -21.49
CA VAL A 82 1.64 -4.73 -21.82
C VAL A 82 1.31 -3.56 -22.75
N VAL A 83 1.78 -2.36 -22.42
CA VAL A 83 1.54 -1.15 -23.23
C VAL A 83 2.21 -1.31 -24.60
N GLY A 84 1.47 -1.02 -25.67
CA GLY A 84 1.94 -1.21 -27.05
C GLY A 84 1.82 -2.66 -27.56
N SER A 85 1.25 -3.57 -26.78
CA SER A 85 1.00 -4.96 -27.18
C SER A 85 -0.48 -5.32 -27.03
N GLU A 86 -0.94 -6.31 -27.81
CA GLU A 86 -2.24 -6.95 -27.60
C GLU A 86 -2.20 -8.04 -26.51
N ALA A 87 -0.99 -8.35 -26.01
CA ALA A 87 -0.79 -9.35 -24.97
C ALA A 87 -1.46 -8.95 -23.65
N ARG A 88 -2.39 -9.80 -23.20
CA ARG A 88 -3.01 -9.70 -21.87
C ARG A 88 -2.26 -10.58 -20.89
N LEU A 89 -1.95 -10.02 -19.73
CA LEU A 89 -1.35 -10.73 -18.60
C LEU A 89 -2.49 -11.35 -17.79
N ARG A 90 -2.49 -12.68 -17.68
CA ARG A 90 -3.51 -13.41 -16.91
C ARG A 90 -3.01 -13.68 -15.49
N PRO A 91 -3.91 -13.62 -14.49
CA PRO A 91 -3.56 -14.03 -13.15
C PRO A 91 -3.30 -15.55 -13.12
N ARG A 92 -2.28 -15.96 -12.38
CA ARG A 92 -1.91 -17.35 -12.10
C ARG A 92 -1.68 -17.49 -10.60
N GLY A 93 -2.68 -18.02 -9.89
CA GLY A 93 -2.65 -18.16 -8.42
C GLY A 93 -2.48 -16.82 -7.71
N GLY A 94 -3.34 -15.85 -8.03
CA GLY A 94 -3.33 -14.52 -7.42
C GLY A 94 -2.21 -13.58 -7.88
N ARG A 95 -1.35 -13.99 -8.82
CA ARG A 95 -0.18 -13.22 -9.29
C ARG A 95 -0.25 -12.99 -10.79
N PHE A 96 0.30 -11.89 -11.28
CA PHE A 96 0.39 -11.64 -12.71
C PHE A 96 1.83 -11.85 -13.17
N VAL A 97 2.04 -12.79 -14.08
CA VAL A 97 3.36 -13.03 -14.67
C VAL A 97 3.67 -11.90 -15.65
N LEU A 98 4.84 -11.27 -15.53
CA LEU A 98 5.28 -10.17 -16.40
C LEU A 98 6.10 -10.64 -17.61
N GLU A 99 5.84 -11.86 -18.07
CA GLU A 99 6.51 -12.41 -19.25
C GLU A 99 6.23 -11.53 -20.49
N GLY A 100 7.29 -11.11 -21.18
CA GLY A 100 7.19 -10.23 -22.34
C GLY A 100 7.16 -8.73 -22.01
N VAL A 101 7.32 -8.34 -20.75
CA VAL A 101 7.61 -6.94 -20.39
C VAL A 101 9.12 -6.74 -20.45
N GLU A 102 9.57 -5.93 -21.40
CA GLU A 102 10.99 -5.57 -21.55
C GLU A 102 11.40 -4.45 -20.57
N PRO A 103 12.71 -4.25 -20.33
CA PRO A 103 13.21 -3.05 -19.65
C PRO A 103 12.72 -1.77 -20.36
N GLY A 104 12.25 -0.79 -19.59
CA GLY A 104 11.57 0.40 -20.13
C GLY A 104 10.10 0.18 -20.47
N GLY A 105 9.61 -1.06 -20.36
CA GLY A 105 8.24 -1.43 -20.66
C GLY A 105 7.25 -0.99 -19.59
N CYS A 106 5.99 -0.85 -19.99
CA CYS A 106 4.90 -0.53 -19.10
C CYS A 106 3.81 -1.58 -19.18
N VAL A 107 3.11 -1.77 -18.07
CA VAL A 107 1.85 -2.52 -18.01
C VAL A 107 0.74 -1.59 -17.58
N ARG A 108 -0.47 -1.84 -18.08
CA ARG A 108 -1.65 -1.06 -17.74
C ARG A 108 -2.79 -1.98 -17.34
N TRP A 109 -3.53 -1.62 -16.30
CA TRP A 109 -4.77 -2.27 -15.92
C TRP A 109 -5.85 -1.26 -15.53
N ARG A 110 -7.08 -1.74 -15.44
CA ARG A 110 -8.25 -0.99 -15.01
C ARG A 110 -8.97 -1.76 -13.91
N SER A 111 -9.20 -1.13 -12.76
CA SER A 111 -10.02 -1.70 -11.69
C SER A 111 -11.38 -1.02 -11.68
N ASP A 112 -12.43 -1.81 -11.90
CA ASP A 112 -13.82 -1.33 -11.92
C ASP A 112 -14.38 -1.30 -10.50
N PHE A 113 -14.70 -0.09 -10.01
CA PHE A 113 -15.13 0.11 -8.63
C PHE A 113 -16.56 -0.35 -8.40
N GLU A 114 -17.43 -0.31 -9.42
CA GLU A 114 -18.80 -0.78 -9.29
C GLU A 114 -18.84 -2.30 -9.20
N ALA A 115 -18.05 -3.00 -10.02
CA ALA A 115 -17.90 -4.44 -9.95
C ALA A 115 -17.34 -4.89 -8.59
N LEU A 116 -16.29 -4.21 -8.11
CA LEU A 116 -15.69 -4.48 -6.79
C LEU A 116 -16.69 -4.26 -5.64
N LEU A 117 -17.47 -3.18 -5.69
CA LEU A 117 -18.50 -2.89 -4.67
C LEU A 117 -19.66 -3.91 -4.70
N ALA A 118 -20.03 -4.38 -5.89
CA ALA A 118 -21.13 -5.34 -6.06
C ALA A 118 -20.80 -6.73 -5.50
N ASP A 119 -19.52 -7.13 -5.57
CA ASP A 119 -19.09 -8.44 -5.07
C ASP A 119 -19.08 -8.51 -3.54
N GLY A 120 -18.96 -7.37 -2.85
CA GLY A 120 -19.20 -7.24 -1.40
C GLY A 120 -18.19 -7.97 -0.49
N HIS A 121 -17.20 -8.65 -1.07
CA HIS A 121 -16.19 -9.42 -0.34
C HIS A 121 -14.89 -8.65 -0.08
N ASP A 122 -14.65 -7.55 -0.78
CA ASP A 122 -13.37 -6.85 -0.73
C ASP A 122 -13.38 -5.70 0.28
N ARG A 123 -12.57 -5.83 1.34
CA ARG A 123 -12.33 -4.76 2.34
C ARG A 123 -11.52 -3.59 1.78
N SER A 124 -10.98 -3.74 0.57
CA SER A 124 -10.21 -2.72 -0.12
C SER A 124 -11.09 -1.62 -0.71
N ILE A 125 -12.41 -1.81 -0.83
CA ILE A 125 -13.32 -0.80 -1.36
C ILE A 125 -14.56 -0.65 -0.49
N GLN A 126 -15.02 0.58 -0.28
CA GLN A 126 -16.29 0.85 0.38
C GLN A 126 -16.95 2.12 -0.14
N ARG A 127 -18.29 2.14 -0.14
CA ARG A 127 -19.08 3.34 -0.45
C ARG A 127 -19.53 4.00 0.85
N VAL A 128 -19.26 5.30 0.98
CA VAL A 128 -19.63 6.12 2.12
C VAL A 128 -20.38 7.35 1.60
N GLY A 129 -21.71 7.32 1.70
CA GLY A 129 -22.56 8.30 1.03
C GLY A 129 -22.32 8.27 -0.49
N ASP A 130 -22.01 9.43 -1.07
CA ASP A 130 -21.69 9.58 -2.49
C ASP A 130 -20.20 9.39 -2.80
N SER A 131 -19.38 9.04 -1.80
CA SER A 131 -17.95 8.83 -1.96
C SER A 131 -17.60 7.35 -2.06
N VAL A 132 -16.59 7.04 -2.88
CA VAL A 132 -15.95 5.72 -2.93
C VAL A 132 -14.59 5.83 -2.29
N MET A 133 -14.35 5.04 -1.24
CA MET A 133 -13.03 4.90 -0.61
C MET A 133 -12.39 3.62 -1.11
N VAL A 134 -11.14 3.72 -1.58
CA VAL A 134 -10.39 2.57 -2.09
C VAL A 134 -9.01 2.53 -1.44
N ARG A 135 -8.60 1.35 -1.01
CA ARG A 135 -7.27 1.03 -0.50
C ARG A 135 -6.60 0.08 -1.48
N GLN A 136 -6.06 0.64 -2.56
CA GLN A 136 -5.23 -0.12 -3.48
C GLN A 136 -3.77 -0.07 -3.04
N SER A 137 -3.13 -1.23 -3.06
CA SER A 137 -1.69 -1.35 -2.94
C SER A 137 -1.25 -2.49 -3.86
N MET A 138 -0.01 -2.42 -4.34
CA MET A 138 0.70 -3.52 -5.01
C MET A 138 2.15 -3.50 -4.51
N TRP A 139 2.79 -4.68 -4.48
CA TRP A 139 4.23 -4.78 -4.25
C TRP A 139 4.91 -5.41 -5.46
N LEU A 140 6.17 -5.06 -5.64
CA LEU A 140 7.08 -5.59 -6.66
C LEU A 140 8.07 -6.55 -6.02
#